data_AF-A0A660WHP5-F1
#
_entry.id   AF-A0A660WHP5-F1
#
_cell.length_a   1.000
_cell.length_b   1.000
_cell.length_c   1.000
_cell.angle_alpha   90.00
_cell.angle_beta   90.00
_cell.angle_gamma   90.00
#
_symmetry.space_group_name_H-M   'P 1'
#
loop_
_entity.id
_entity.type
_entity.pdbx_description
1 polymer ?
#
loop_
_entity_poly.entity_id
_entity_poly.type
_entity_poly.pdbx_seq_one_letter_code
_entity_poly.pdbx_strand_id
1 'polypeptide(L)'
;MIEALEKLGSSISAIPESLPETSRIRSIEFLKNADDSRCAAVLYAAARNAYSLGLLSWEPETIWLTMEKDGIDLGLVSRDKLLAVNALIVNPQFYWDHLVFENTVHAFVGNISNPDVIQECHPSEMAWTVYEADVVRGMDPEGKGDAEFDEDVQQYIAVCLKRAGFICAPVNLEFAEDNLVELQPDESKNLRKEVQDAWAKLDKGALRNTQFAEDPLGVNLSRLAGTYVYVEDLAKSMGQDFLELKGV
;
A
#
# COMPACT_ATOMS: atom_id res chain seq x y z
N MET A 1 7.64 10.34 -11.32
CA MET A 1 6.62 9.39 -10.83
C MET A 1 6.03 9.84 -9.51
N ILE A 2 6.84 10.19 -8.49
CA ILE A 2 6.37 10.95 -7.31
C ILE A 2 5.53 12.17 -7.76
N GLU A 3 6.01 13.00 -8.69
CA GLU A 3 5.21 14.12 -9.25
C GLU A 3 3.93 13.71 -10.02
N ALA A 4 3.87 12.52 -10.63
CA ALA A 4 2.69 12.08 -11.41
C ALA A 4 1.63 11.47 -10.49
N LEU A 5 2.06 10.83 -9.41
CA LEU A 5 1.24 10.24 -8.36
C LEU A 5 0.80 11.29 -7.33
N GLU A 6 1.63 12.29 -7.03
CA GLU A 6 1.24 13.51 -6.31
C GLU A 6 0.18 14.30 -7.07
N LYS A 7 0.25 14.35 -8.42
CA LYS A 7 -0.81 14.92 -9.27
C LYS A 7 -2.10 14.10 -9.24
N LEU A 8 -2.02 12.79 -9.12
CA LEU A 8 -3.19 11.91 -8.94
C LEU A 8 -3.80 12.07 -7.54
N GLY A 9 -2.97 12.06 -6.48
CA GLY A 9 -3.39 12.27 -5.09
C GLY A 9 -3.98 13.66 -4.84
N SER A 10 -3.37 14.72 -5.39
CA SER A 10 -3.92 16.08 -5.32
C SER A 10 -5.21 16.28 -6.13
N SER A 11 -5.43 15.46 -7.17
CA SER A 11 -6.71 15.43 -7.90
C SER A 11 -7.79 14.58 -7.19
N ILE A 12 -7.41 13.75 -6.23
CA ILE A 12 -8.29 12.86 -5.47
C ILE A 12 -8.72 13.51 -4.13
N SER A 13 -7.90 14.41 -3.55
CA SER A 13 -8.16 15.10 -2.28
C SER A 13 -9.31 16.13 -2.30
N ALA A 14 -10.06 16.21 -3.40
CA ALA A 14 -11.20 17.11 -3.59
C ALA A 14 -12.49 16.38 -4.00
N ILE A 15 -12.71 15.15 -3.53
CA ILE A 15 -14.00 14.47 -3.72
C ILE A 15 -15.03 15.15 -2.80
N PRO A 16 -16.08 15.80 -3.36
CA PRO A 16 -17.10 16.48 -2.55
C PRO A 16 -17.90 15.48 -1.69
N GLU A 17 -18.42 15.95 -0.56
CA GLU A 17 -19.27 15.15 0.36
C GLU A 17 -20.48 14.51 -0.33
N SER A 18 -20.96 15.12 -1.41
CA SER A 18 -21.97 14.53 -2.30
C SER A 18 -21.44 14.51 -3.73
N LEU A 19 -21.36 13.31 -4.30
CA LEU A 19 -21.05 13.13 -5.71
C LEU A 19 -22.31 13.17 -6.56
N PRO A 20 -22.20 13.55 -7.84
CA PRO A 20 -23.30 13.42 -8.79
C PRO A 20 -23.86 11.99 -8.80
N GLU A 21 -25.17 11.86 -8.97
CA GLU A 21 -25.86 10.54 -9.01
C GLU A 21 -25.23 9.58 -10.05
N THR A 22 -24.73 10.14 -11.15
CA THR A 22 -23.99 9.39 -12.19
C THR A 22 -22.72 8.73 -11.65
N SER A 23 -21.99 9.38 -10.74
CA SER A 23 -20.78 8.83 -10.12
C SER A 23 -21.12 7.71 -9.13
N ARG A 24 -22.24 7.84 -8.42
CA ARG A 24 -22.74 6.79 -7.51
C ARG A 24 -23.08 5.52 -8.30
N ILE A 25 -23.90 5.63 -9.35
CA ILE A 25 -24.33 4.49 -10.19
C ILE A 25 -23.10 3.77 -10.77
N ARG A 26 -22.14 4.53 -11.28
CA ARG A 26 -20.90 3.96 -11.83
C ARG A 26 -20.08 3.22 -10.78
N SER A 27 -20.00 3.76 -9.56
CA SER A 27 -19.24 3.12 -8.48
C SER A 27 -19.89 1.82 -8.01
N ILE A 28 -21.23 1.77 -7.99
CA ILE A 28 -21.96 0.51 -7.74
C ILE A 28 -21.68 -0.51 -8.85
N GLU A 29 -21.72 -0.10 -10.12
CA GLU A 29 -21.42 -0.99 -11.24
C GLU A 29 -19.97 -1.48 -11.23
N PHE A 30 -19.02 -0.61 -10.87
CA PHE A 30 -17.63 -0.98 -10.67
C PHE A 30 -17.50 -2.05 -9.58
N LEU A 31 -18.13 -1.86 -8.42
CA LEU A 31 -18.10 -2.83 -7.32
C LEU A 31 -18.75 -4.18 -7.66
N LYS A 32 -19.80 -4.19 -8.49
CA LYS A 32 -20.43 -5.44 -8.97
C LYS A 32 -19.50 -6.29 -9.83
N ASN A 33 -18.63 -5.63 -10.59
CA ASN A 33 -17.70 -6.28 -11.50
C ASN A 33 -16.28 -6.38 -10.90
N ALA A 34 -16.08 -5.97 -9.65
CA ALA A 34 -14.80 -6.04 -8.99
C ALA A 34 -14.44 -7.48 -8.65
N ASP A 35 -13.21 -7.87 -8.95
CA ASP A 35 -12.61 -9.13 -8.53
C ASP A 35 -11.56 -8.88 -7.44
N ASP A 36 -11.00 -9.95 -6.91
CA ASP A 36 -10.01 -9.90 -5.84
C ASP A 36 -8.66 -9.29 -6.25
N SER A 37 -8.45 -9.02 -7.54
CA SER A 37 -7.23 -8.35 -8.04
C SER A 37 -7.25 -6.85 -7.83
N ARG A 38 -8.43 -6.24 -7.63
CA ARG A 38 -8.56 -4.80 -7.39
C ARG A 38 -7.87 -4.39 -6.10
N CYS A 39 -7.21 -3.24 -6.13
CA CYS A 39 -6.49 -2.74 -4.97
C CYS A 39 -7.46 -2.11 -3.94
N ALA A 40 -7.04 -2.10 -2.67
CA ALA A 40 -7.85 -1.64 -1.54
C ALA A 40 -8.26 -0.16 -1.70
N ALA A 41 -7.36 0.69 -2.21
CA ALA A 41 -7.62 2.11 -2.42
C ALA A 41 -8.79 2.35 -3.41
N VAL A 42 -8.85 1.60 -4.51
CA VAL A 42 -9.90 1.78 -5.52
C VAL A 42 -11.23 1.21 -5.04
N LEU A 43 -11.21 0.06 -4.36
CA LEU A 43 -12.39 -0.50 -3.71
C LEU A 43 -12.98 0.50 -2.70
N TYR A 44 -12.14 1.12 -1.88
CA TYR A 44 -12.56 2.16 -0.95
C TYR A 44 -13.12 3.40 -1.66
N ALA A 45 -12.45 3.88 -2.71
CA ALA A 45 -12.94 5.02 -3.48
C ALA A 45 -14.32 4.75 -4.07
N ALA A 46 -14.53 3.57 -4.66
CA ALA A 46 -15.83 3.17 -5.21
C ALA A 46 -16.89 3.03 -4.10
N ALA A 47 -16.57 2.39 -2.97
CA ALA A 47 -17.48 2.24 -1.84
C ALA A 47 -17.86 3.60 -1.23
N ARG A 48 -16.90 4.49 -1.05
CA ARG A 48 -17.12 5.86 -0.58
C ARG A 48 -17.98 6.66 -1.56
N ASN A 49 -17.77 6.51 -2.87
CA ASN A 49 -18.60 7.18 -3.86
C ASN A 49 -20.05 6.64 -3.87
N ALA A 50 -20.22 5.35 -3.56
CA ALA A 50 -21.52 4.69 -3.50
C ALA A 50 -22.31 5.06 -2.24
N TYR A 51 -21.64 5.12 -1.09
CA TYR A 51 -22.25 5.16 0.25
C TYR A 51 -21.87 6.37 1.11
N SER A 52 -21.08 7.30 0.58
CA SER A 52 -20.48 8.45 1.28
C SER A 52 -19.47 8.08 2.37
N LEU A 53 -18.98 9.07 3.11
CA LEU A 53 -18.10 8.88 4.28
C LEU A 53 -18.77 8.14 5.43
N GLY A 54 -20.11 8.09 5.46
CA GLY A 54 -20.86 7.35 6.48
C GLY A 54 -20.45 5.88 6.58
N LEU A 55 -19.93 5.29 5.49
CA LEU A 55 -19.38 3.94 5.44
C LEU A 55 -18.37 3.65 6.58
N LEU A 56 -17.53 4.63 6.93
CA LEU A 56 -16.49 4.47 7.96
C LEU A 56 -17.06 4.28 9.38
N SER A 57 -18.30 4.71 9.59
CA SER A 57 -19.00 4.57 10.88
C SER A 57 -19.84 3.29 10.99
N TRP A 58 -19.90 2.50 9.92
CA TRP A 58 -20.74 1.30 9.89
C TRP A 58 -19.99 0.09 10.46
N GLU A 59 -20.74 -0.75 11.16
CA GLU A 59 -20.29 -2.10 11.51
C GLU A 59 -20.07 -2.92 10.23
N PRO A 60 -19.10 -3.85 10.20
CA PRO A 60 -18.80 -4.69 9.04
C PRO A 60 -20.05 -5.37 8.43
N GLU A 61 -20.94 -5.93 9.26
CA GLU A 61 -22.17 -6.58 8.81
C GLU A 61 -23.12 -5.61 8.13
N THR A 62 -23.16 -4.34 8.57
CA THR A 62 -23.99 -3.30 7.97
C THR A 62 -23.49 -2.94 6.58
N ILE A 63 -22.16 -2.90 6.39
CA ILE A 63 -21.55 -2.68 5.07
C ILE A 63 -21.99 -3.77 4.10
N TRP A 64 -21.84 -5.05 4.50
CA TRP A 64 -22.16 -6.18 3.63
C TRP A 64 -23.64 -6.31 3.31
N LEU A 65 -24.52 -6.19 4.31
CA LEU A 65 -25.97 -6.23 4.08
C LEU A 65 -26.45 -5.09 3.19
N THR A 66 -25.79 -3.92 3.26
CA THR A 66 -26.13 -2.78 2.39
C THR A 66 -25.65 -3.00 0.97
N MET A 67 -24.42 -3.49 0.79
CA MET A 67 -23.87 -3.84 -0.52
C MET A 67 -24.68 -4.95 -1.22
N GLU A 68 -25.07 -5.99 -0.48
CA GLU A 68 -25.89 -7.09 -1.00
C GLU A 68 -27.25 -6.61 -1.51
N LYS A 69 -27.90 -5.66 -0.81
CA LYS A 69 -29.17 -5.04 -1.26
C LYS A 69 -29.04 -4.30 -2.59
N ASP A 70 -27.88 -3.71 -2.84
CA ASP A 70 -27.57 -3.05 -4.11
C ASP A 70 -27.07 -4.05 -5.19
N GLY A 71 -27.01 -5.34 -4.85
CA GLY A 71 -26.61 -6.44 -5.72
C GLY A 71 -25.09 -6.56 -5.90
N ILE A 72 -24.30 -6.06 -4.95
CA ILE A 72 -22.85 -6.19 -4.92
C ILE A 72 -22.49 -7.42 -4.07
N ASP A 73 -21.77 -8.37 -4.67
CA ASP A 73 -21.24 -9.54 -3.97
C ASP A 73 -19.72 -9.60 -4.12
N LEU A 74 -19.02 -8.92 -3.21
CA LEU A 74 -17.55 -8.92 -3.19
C LEU A 74 -17.02 -10.26 -2.68
N GLY A 75 -15.93 -10.74 -3.29
CA GLY A 75 -15.15 -11.86 -2.78
C GLY A 75 -14.56 -11.59 -1.39
N LEU A 76 -14.17 -12.65 -0.68
CA LEU A 76 -13.63 -12.54 0.68
C LEU A 76 -12.41 -11.61 0.73
N VAL A 77 -11.48 -11.73 -0.21
CA VAL A 77 -10.27 -10.90 -0.28
C VAL A 77 -10.64 -9.42 -0.48
N SER A 78 -11.57 -9.12 -1.38
CA SER A 78 -12.05 -7.76 -1.60
C SER A 78 -12.74 -7.17 -0.37
N ARG A 79 -13.48 -7.99 0.40
CA ARG A 79 -14.08 -7.58 1.68
C ARG A 79 -13.01 -7.28 2.72
N ASP A 80 -12.00 -8.14 2.85
CA ASP A 80 -10.90 -7.97 3.81
C ASP A 80 -10.09 -6.70 3.51
N LYS A 81 -9.80 -6.42 2.23
CA LYS A 81 -9.18 -5.16 1.78
C LYS A 81 -9.98 -3.94 2.24
N LEU A 82 -11.30 -3.95 2.06
CA LEU A 82 -12.14 -2.82 2.44
C LEU A 82 -12.23 -2.62 3.96
N LEU A 83 -12.27 -3.71 4.74
CA LEU A 83 -12.23 -3.63 6.20
C LEU A 83 -10.88 -3.15 6.72
N ALA A 84 -9.77 -3.58 6.10
CA ALA A 84 -8.44 -3.10 6.42
C ALA A 84 -8.31 -1.60 6.15
N VAL A 85 -8.90 -1.09 5.05
CA VAL A 85 -8.99 0.36 4.81
C VAL A 85 -9.80 1.07 5.88
N ASN A 86 -10.94 0.52 6.29
CA ASN A 86 -11.73 1.12 7.36
C ASN A 86 -10.94 1.20 8.67
N ALA A 87 -10.26 0.11 9.04
CA ALA A 87 -9.38 0.07 10.21
C ALA A 87 -8.26 1.11 10.12
N LEU A 88 -7.57 1.22 8.97
CA LEU A 88 -6.51 2.20 8.71
C LEU A 88 -6.97 3.65 8.89
N ILE A 89 -8.18 3.98 8.45
CA ILE A 89 -8.71 5.35 8.53
C ILE A 89 -9.20 5.67 9.93
N VAL A 90 -9.98 4.76 10.53
CA VAL A 90 -10.65 4.97 11.82
C VAL A 90 -9.70 4.84 13.01
N ASN A 91 -8.66 3.99 12.89
CA ASN A 91 -7.72 3.70 13.96
C ASN A 91 -6.27 3.83 13.48
N PRO A 92 -5.42 4.68 14.11
CA PRO A 92 -4.04 4.86 13.65
C PRO A 92 -3.11 3.71 14.06
N GLN A 93 -3.63 2.59 14.59
CA GLN A 93 -2.85 1.41 14.97
C GLN A 93 -1.92 0.86 13.90
N PHE A 94 -2.25 1.04 12.62
CA PHE A 94 -1.36 0.71 11.51
C PHE A 94 0.04 1.34 11.65
N TYR A 95 0.14 2.52 12.27
CA TYR A 95 1.40 3.25 12.40
C TYR A 95 2.21 2.85 13.64
N TRP A 96 1.61 2.23 14.66
CA TRP A 96 2.31 1.97 15.93
C TRP A 96 2.21 0.54 16.47
N ASP A 97 1.41 -0.34 15.84
CA ASP A 97 1.29 -1.74 16.22
C ASP A 97 1.68 -2.62 15.02
N HIS A 98 2.80 -3.33 15.14
CA HIS A 98 3.30 -4.16 14.05
C HIS A 98 2.35 -5.30 13.66
N LEU A 99 1.51 -5.81 14.56
CA LEU A 99 0.53 -6.86 14.24
C LEU A 99 -0.59 -6.30 13.38
N VAL A 100 -1.05 -5.08 13.67
CA VAL A 100 -2.04 -4.40 12.83
C VAL A 100 -1.44 -4.04 11.47
N PHE A 101 -0.19 -3.55 11.45
CA PHE A 101 0.55 -3.32 10.21
C PHE A 101 0.66 -4.59 9.37
N GLU A 102 1.14 -5.70 9.94
CA GLU A 102 1.30 -7.00 9.26
C GLU A 102 -0.01 -7.51 8.66
N ASN A 103 -1.08 -7.53 9.45
CA ASN A 103 -2.39 -7.98 8.99
C ASN A 103 -2.95 -7.08 7.88
N THR A 104 -2.69 -5.78 7.95
CA THR A 104 -3.04 -4.83 6.87
C THR A 104 -2.26 -5.11 5.60
N VAL A 105 -0.96 -5.45 5.71
CA VAL A 105 -0.14 -5.84 4.56
C VAL A 105 -0.74 -7.06 3.87
N HIS A 106 -1.04 -8.12 4.63
CA HIS A 106 -1.66 -9.33 4.07
C HIS A 106 -3.00 -9.04 3.40
N ALA A 107 -3.87 -8.26 4.05
CA ALA A 107 -5.15 -7.89 3.47
C ALA A 107 -4.98 -7.12 2.14
N PHE A 108 -4.09 -6.12 2.09
CA PHE A 108 -3.90 -5.27 0.90
C PHE A 108 -3.35 -6.05 -0.30
N VAL A 109 -2.47 -7.04 -0.07
CA VAL A 109 -1.96 -7.90 -1.14
C VAL A 109 -2.87 -9.09 -1.45
N GLY A 110 -3.94 -9.27 -0.69
CA GLY A 110 -4.94 -10.33 -0.88
C GLY A 110 -4.55 -11.69 -0.31
N ASN A 111 -3.64 -11.72 0.65
CA ASN A 111 -3.32 -12.89 1.45
C ASN A 111 -4.34 -13.05 2.60
N ILE A 112 -4.54 -14.29 3.04
CA ILE A 112 -5.35 -14.57 4.23
C ILE A 112 -4.51 -14.23 5.47
N SER A 113 -4.94 -13.20 6.19
CA SER A 113 -4.40 -12.84 7.50
C SER A 113 -4.86 -13.84 8.57
N ASN A 114 -3.95 -14.23 9.45
CA ASN A 114 -4.22 -15.02 10.64
C ASN A 114 -3.66 -14.26 11.86
N PRO A 115 -4.51 -13.54 12.62
CA PRO A 115 -4.05 -12.68 13.71
C PRO A 115 -3.47 -13.46 14.91
N ASP A 116 -3.62 -14.78 14.95
CA ASP A 116 -3.10 -15.63 16.03
C ASP A 116 -1.61 -16.00 15.85
N VAL A 117 -1.02 -15.70 14.69
CA VAL A 117 0.37 -16.04 14.37
C VAL A 117 1.05 -14.88 13.64
N ILE A 118 2.35 -14.71 13.91
CA ILE A 118 3.18 -13.75 13.16
C ILE A 118 3.48 -14.35 11.78
N GLN A 119 3.01 -13.68 10.73
CA GLN A 119 3.20 -14.01 9.33
C GLN A 119 4.13 -12.97 8.68
N GLU A 120 5.44 -13.25 8.70
CA GLU A 120 6.46 -12.35 8.14
C GLU A 120 6.12 -11.92 6.70
N CYS A 121 5.98 -10.61 6.48
CA CYS A 121 5.64 -10.03 5.17
C CYS A 121 6.86 -9.87 4.27
N HIS A 122 6.67 -10.03 2.96
CA HIS A 122 7.75 -9.75 2.02
C HIS A 122 7.99 -8.21 1.93
N PRO A 123 9.26 -7.74 1.85
CA PRO A 123 9.55 -6.31 1.77
C PRO A 123 8.84 -5.54 0.66
N SER A 124 8.61 -6.19 -0.50
CA SER A 124 7.89 -5.56 -1.61
C SER A 124 6.40 -5.39 -1.30
N GLU A 125 5.80 -6.30 -0.54
CA GLU A 125 4.41 -6.21 -0.09
C GLU A 125 4.25 -5.08 0.92
N MET A 126 5.13 -5.01 1.92
CA MET A 126 5.15 -3.91 2.89
C MET A 126 5.31 -2.55 2.21
N ALA A 127 6.22 -2.44 1.23
CA ALA A 127 6.43 -1.21 0.47
C ALA A 127 5.19 -0.80 -0.33
N TRP A 128 4.48 -1.76 -0.93
CA TRP A 128 3.20 -1.50 -1.60
C TRP A 128 2.14 -1.04 -0.61
N THR A 129 1.99 -1.71 0.54
CA THR A 129 0.98 -1.37 1.54
C THR A 129 1.18 0.03 2.09
N VAL A 130 2.40 0.46 2.39
CA VAL A 130 2.67 1.85 2.81
C VAL A 130 2.26 2.84 1.72
N TYR A 131 2.66 2.57 0.47
CA TYR A 131 2.29 3.41 -0.67
C TYR A 131 0.77 3.51 -0.87
N GLU A 132 0.07 2.38 -0.80
CA GLU A 132 -1.39 2.32 -0.95
C GLU A 132 -2.11 2.99 0.23
N ALA A 133 -1.61 2.80 1.45
CA ALA A 133 -2.13 3.45 2.66
C ALA A 133 -2.04 4.98 2.55
N ASP A 134 -0.94 5.53 2.01
CA ASP A 134 -0.81 6.97 1.77
C ASP A 134 -1.86 7.49 0.78
N VAL A 135 -2.16 6.72 -0.27
CA VAL A 135 -3.23 7.06 -1.23
C VAL A 135 -4.60 7.02 -0.55
N VAL A 136 -4.85 6.01 0.28
CA VAL A 136 -6.09 5.89 1.08
C VAL A 136 -6.27 7.07 2.02
N ARG A 137 -5.22 7.44 2.76
CA ARG A 137 -5.23 8.59 3.68
C ARG A 137 -5.37 9.91 2.94
N GLY A 138 -4.75 10.04 1.77
CA GLY A 138 -4.89 11.21 0.90
C GLY A 138 -6.32 11.42 0.36
N MET A 139 -7.15 10.36 0.34
CA MET A 139 -8.58 10.46 0.04
C MET A 139 -9.39 11.03 1.19
N ASP A 140 -8.96 10.81 2.44
CA ASP A 140 -9.74 11.17 3.62
C ASP A 140 -9.61 12.68 3.96
N PRO A 141 -10.72 13.44 4.04
CA PRO A 141 -10.65 14.86 4.38
C PRO A 141 -10.06 15.16 5.76
N GLU A 142 -10.25 14.25 6.73
CA GLU A 142 -9.75 14.38 8.10
C GLU A 142 -8.33 13.81 8.26
N GLY A 143 -7.90 12.94 7.33
CA GLY A 143 -6.61 12.26 7.34
C GLY A 143 -5.38 13.11 6.99
N LYS A 144 -5.52 14.45 6.98
CA LYS A 144 -4.44 15.38 6.60
C LYS A 144 -3.42 15.55 7.73
N GLY A 145 -2.52 14.60 7.84
CA GLY A 145 -1.32 14.68 8.66
C GLY A 145 -0.36 13.58 8.27
N ASP A 146 0.93 13.89 8.23
CA ASP A 146 1.98 12.89 8.05
C ASP A 146 1.98 12.03 9.32
N ALA A 147 1.41 10.84 9.24
CA ALA A 147 1.42 9.90 10.34
C ALA A 147 2.83 9.28 10.42
N GLU A 148 3.51 9.52 11.54
CA GLU A 148 4.81 8.94 11.79
C GLU A 148 4.65 7.49 12.26
N PHE A 149 5.43 6.58 11.69
CA PHE A 149 5.49 5.20 12.16
C PHE A 149 6.25 5.14 13.49
N ASP A 150 5.71 4.45 14.47
CA ASP A 150 6.35 4.25 15.76
C ASP A 150 7.49 3.22 15.69
N GLU A 151 8.31 3.20 16.74
CA GLU A 151 9.48 2.35 16.85
C GLU A 151 9.16 0.85 16.67
N ASP A 152 8.02 0.37 17.17
CA ASP A 152 7.60 -1.03 17.06
C ASP A 152 7.44 -1.48 15.59
N VAL A 153 6.71 -0.71 14.78
CA VAL A 153 6.52 -0.99 13.35
C VAL A 153 7.84 -0.88 12.59
N GLN A 154 8.65 0.15 12.90
CA GLN A 154 9.96 0.32 12.30
C GLN A 154 10.90 -0.86 12.59
N GLN A 155 10.95 -1.34 13.83
CA GLN A 155 11.77 -2.49 14.24
C GLN A 155 11.30 -3.78 13.54
N TYR A 156 9.98 -4.00 13.46
CA TYR A 156 9.41 -5.13 12.71
C TYR A 156 9.86 -5.12 11.25
N ILE A 157 9.70 -3.99 10.55
CA ILE A 157 10.12 -3.82 9.16
C ILE A 157 11.63 -4.04 9.02
N ALA A 158 12.44 -3.48 9.91
CA ALA A 158 13.90 -3.64 9.90
C ALA A 158 14.34 -5.11 10.04
N VAL A 159 13.68 -5.89 10.91
CA VAL A 159 13.93 -7.32 11.07
C VAL A 159 13.59 -8.08 9.79
N CYS A 160 12.42 -7.80 9.19
CA CYS A 160 12.00 -8.42 7.92
C CYS A 160 12.97 -8.08 6.78
N LEU A 161 13.40 -6.82 6.65
CA LEU A 161 14.39 -6.37 5.67
C LEU A 161 15.72 -7.10 5.84
N LYS A 162 16.23 -7.19 7.08
CA LYS A 162 17.47 -7.90 7.38
C LYS A 162 17.37 -9.38 7.03
N ARG A 163 16.27 -10.05 7.38
CA ARG A 163 16.04 -11.47 7.05
C ARG A 163 15.95 -11.72 5.55
N ALA A 164 15.31 -10.81 4.81
CA ALA A 164 15.27 -10.83 3.35
C ALA A 164 16.62 -10.44 2.69
N GLY A 165 17.63 -10.06 3.48
CA GLY A 165 18.98 -9.74 3.02
C GLY A 165 19.11 -8.34 2.41
N PHE A 166 18.24 -7.40 2.77
CA PHE A 166 18.38 -6.00 2.38
C PHE A 166 19.43 -5.32 3.25
N ILE A 167 20.32 -4.57 2.60
CA ILE A 167 21.28 -3.70 3.28
C ILE A 167 20.79 -2.24 3.39
N CYS A 168 19.90 -1.83 2.49
CA CYS A 168 19.22 -0.54 2.50
C CYS A 168 17.72 -0.78 2.41
N ALA A 169 16.94 0.05 3.07
CA ALA A 169 15.49 0.07 2.95
C ALA A 169 15.06 0.57 1.57
N PRO A 170 14.01 -0.01 0.97
CA PRO A 170 13.30 0.59 -0.16
C PRO A 170 12.73 1.97 0.19
N VAL A 171 12.49 2.82 -0.81
CA VAL A 171 12.00 4.21 -0.61
C VAL A 171 10.73 4.30 0.25
N ASN A 172 9.78 3.38 0.06
CA ASN A 172 8.54 3.36 0.84
C ASN A 172 8.71 2.87 2.29
N LEU A 173 9.89 2.37 2.65
CA LEU A 173 10.23 1.84 3.97
C LEU A 173 11.45 2.56 4.56
N GLU A 174 11.85 3.70 4.00
CA GLU A 174 13.06 4.45 4.40
C GLU A 174 12.99 4.91 5.86
N PHE A 175 11.79 5.11 6.39
CA PHE A 175 11.56 5.45 7.80
C PHE A 175 12.03 4.36 8.78
N ALA A 176 12.29 3.12 8.32
CA ALA A 176 12.84 2.03 9.12
C ALA A 176 14.36 1.82 8.91
N GLU A 177 15.02 2.67 8.12
CA GLU A 177 16.45 2.52 7.77
C GLU A 177 17.34 2.54 9.01
N ASP A 178 17.13 3.46 9.96
CA ASP A 178 17.96 3.57 11.16
C ASP A 178 17.95 2.26 11.97
N ASN A 179 16.77 1.69 12.20
CA ASN A 179 16.64 0.39 12.87
C ASN A 179 17.28 -0.75 12.06
N LEU A 180 17.18 -0.73 10.72
CA LEU A 180 17.87 -1.71 9.88
C LEU A 180 19.39 -1.60 10.02
N VAL A 181 19.93 -0.37 10.07
CA VAL A 181 21.35 -0.10 10.25
C VAL A 181 21.86 -0.63 11.58
N GLU A 182 21.12 -0.45 12.66
CA GLU A 182 21.49 -0.96 13.99
C GLU A 182 21.58 -2.49 14.03
N LEU A 183 20.77 -3.18 13.24
CA LEU A 183 20.79 -4.64 13.16
C LEU A 183 21.95 -5.18 12.31
N GLN A 184 22.67 -4.34 11.55
CA GLN A 184 23.75 -4.78 10.65
C GLN A 184 25.13 -4.71 11.33
N PRO A 185 26.06 -5.63 10.96
CA PRO A 185 27.43 -5.53 11.43
C PRO A 185 28.14 -4.31 10.82
N ASP A 186 29.10 -3.73 11.55
CA ASP A 186 29.89 -2.55 11.14
C ASP A 186 30.53 -2.70 9.75
N GLU A 187 30.92 -3.93 9.39
CA GLU A 187 31.53 -4.29 8.10
C GLU A 187 30.62 -3.98 6.90
N SER A 188 29.30 -3.90 7.12
CA SER A 188 28.30 -3.61 6.08
C SER A 188 28.26 -2.13 5.68
N LYS A 189 28.86 -1.22 6.47
CA LYS A 189 28.79 0.23 6.25
C LYS A 189 29.28 0.66 4.87
N ASN A 190 30.39 0.07 4.40
CA ASN A 190 30.95 0.40 3.09
C ASN A 190 30.05 -0.09 1.95
N LEU A 191 29.60 -1.34 2.02
CA LEU A 191 28.69 -1.92 1.03
C LEU A 191 27.37 -1.14 0.96
N ARG A 192 26.82 -0.74 2.12
CA ARG A 192 25.59 0.07 2.16
C ARG A 192 25.76 1.39 1.41
N LYS A 193 26.85 2.11 1.66
CA LYS A 193 27.16 3.36 0.96
C LYS A 193 27.31 3.13 -0.55
N GLU A 194 28.00 2.08 -0.96
CA GLU A 194 28.13 1.71 -2.37
C GLU A 194 26.77 1.42 -3.02
N VAL A 195 25.89 0.68 -2.32
CA VAL A 195 24.53 0.38 -2.77
C VAL A 195 23.69 1.67 -2.88
N GLN A 196 23.74 2.55 -1.89
CA GLN A 196 23.03 3.85 -1.92
C GLN A 196 23.51 4.73 -3.09
N ASP A 197 24.82 4.87 -3.25
CA ASP A 197 25.43 5.68 -4.32
C ASP A 197 25.11 5.11 -5.72
N ALA A 198 25.13 3.79 -5.87
CA ALA A 198 24.77 3.12 -7.11
C ALA A 198 23.26 3.23 -7.39
N TRP A 199 22.44 3.01 -6.37
CA TRP A 199 20.98 3.11 -6.47
C TRP A 199 20.53 4.51 -6.90
N ALA A 200 21.14 5.57 -6.38
CA ALA A 200 20.84 6.95 -6.76
C ALA A 200 21.16 7.26 -8.24
N LYS A 201 22.13 6.57 -8.84
CA LYS A 201 22.57 6.78 -10.24
C LYS A 201 21.83 5.90 -11.26
N LEU A 202 21.14 4.86 -10.80
CA LEU A 202 20.40 3.95 -11.67
C LEU A 202 19.20 4.63 -12.32
N ASP A 203 19.06 4.47 -13.64
CA ASP A 203 17.84 4.81 -14.36
C ASP A 203 16.70 3.88 -13.94
N LYS A 204 15.72 4.43 -13.22
CA LYS A 204 14.56 3.69 -12.74
C LYS A 204 13.65 3.20 -13.87
N GLY A 205 13.65 3.89 -15.01
CA GLY A 205 12.88 3.49 -16.19
C GLY A 205 13.40 2.22 -16.87
N ALA A 206 14.69 1.91 -16.68
CA ALA A 206 15.34 0.76 -17.32
C ALA A 206 15.34 -0.52 -16.47
N LEU A 207 14.93 -0.47 -15.20
CA LEU A 207 15.13 -1.55 -14.21
C LEU A 207 14.61 -2.92 -14.63
N ARG A 208 13.49 -3.00 -15.36
CA ARG A 208 12.89 -4.27 -15.82
C ARG A 208 13.82 -5.07 -16.74
N ASN A 209 14.72 -4.38 -17.45
CA ASN A 209 15.64 -4.99 -18.41
C ASN A 209 17.08 -4.95 -17.92
N THR A 210 17.34 -4.38 -16.73
CA THR A 210 18.68 -4.27 -16.17
C THR A 210 19.11 -5.62 -15.61
N GLN A 211 20.24 -6.14 -16.11
CA GLN A 211 20.93 -7.27 -15.49
C GLN A 211 21.90 -6.74 -14.44
N PHE A 212 21.75 -7.22 -13.21
CA PHE A 212 22.68 -6.90 -12.13
C PHE A 212 23.78 -7.95 -12.06
N ALA A 213 24.99 -7.53 -11.68
CA ALA A 213 26.10 -8.46 -11.47
C ALA A 213 25.80 -9.41 -10.29
N GLU A 214 26.32 -10.64 -10.34
CA GLU A 214 26.24 -11.63 -9.25
C GLU A 214 27.28 -11.37 -8.15
N ASP A 215 27.43 -10.11 -7.75
CA ASP A 215 28.27 -9.67 -6.65
C ASP A 215 27.40 -9.06 -5.52
N PRO A 216 27.95 -8.82 -4.31
CA PRO A 216 27.16 -8.29 -3.20
C PRO A 216 26.43 -6.97 -3.50
N LEU A 217 27.02 -6.10 -4.32
CA LEU A 217 26.42 -4.83 -4.74
C LEU A 217 25.23 -5.09 -5.68
N GLY A 218 25.44 -5.86 -6.74
CA GLY A 218 24.42 -6.20 -7.73
C GLY A 218 23.25 -6.96 -7.14
N VAL A 219 23.48 -7.88 -6.20
CA VAL A 219 22.40 -8.59 -5.49
C VAL A 219 21.53 -7.61 -4.70
N ASN A 220 22.12 -6.67 -3.95
CA ASN A 220 21.34 -5.68 -3.20
C ASN A 220 20.60 -4.70 -4.13
N LEU A 221 21.23 -4.28 -5.23
CA LEU A 221 20.56 -3.46 -6.25
C LEU A 221 19.39 -4.20 -6.91
N SER A 222 19.52 -5.51 -7.16
CA SER A 222 18.44 -6.33 -7.71
C SER A 222 17.24 -6.44 -6.76
N ARG A 223 17.48 -6.53 -5.45
CA ARG A 223 16.42 -6.54 -4.42
C ARG A 223 15.66 -5.21 -4.38
N LEU A 224 16.38 -4.09 -4.34
CA LEU A 224 15.78 -2.75 -4.38
C LEU A 224 15.01 -2.53 -5.69
N ALA A 225 15.56 -2.97 -6.82
CA ALA A 225 14.91 -2.90 -8.12
C ALA A 225 13.62 -3.75 -8.16
N GLY A 226 13.65 -4.96 -7.60
CA GLY A 226 12.49 -5.85 -7.51
C GLY A 226 11.34 -5.20 -6.74
N THR A 227 11.62 -4.67 -5.55
CA THR A 227 10.61 -3.94 -4.76
C THR A 227 10.08 -2.72 -5.49
N TYR A 228 10.96 -1.93 -6.12
CA TYR A 228 10.54 -0.75 -6.88
C TYR A 228 9.61 -1.10 -8.06
N VAL A 229 9.98 -2.11 -8.85
CA VAL A 229 9.20 -2.56 -10.00
C VAL A 229 7.86 -3.12 -9.55
N TYR A 230 7.82 -3.87 -8.45
CA TYR A 230 6.59 -4.41 -7.87
C TYR A 230 5.60 -3.29 -7.49
N VAL A 231 6.06 -2.29 -6.73
CA VAL A 231 5.23 -1.14 -6.35
C VAL A 231 4.78 -0.35 -7.57
N GLU A 232 5.67 -0.16 -8.55
CA GLU A 232 5.34 0.56 -9.78
C GLU A 232 4.27 -0.16 -10.63
N ASP A 233 4.34 -1.49 -10.76
CA ASP A 233 3.38 -2.27 -11.53
C ASP A 233 1.99 -2.23 -10.88
N LEU A 234 1.92 -2.38 -9.56
CA LEU A 234 0.66 -2.25 -8.82
C LEU A 234 0.12 -0.82 -8.86
N ALA A 235 0.97 0.21 -8.76
CA ALA A 235 0.55 1.61 -8.87
C ALA A 235 -0.02 1.93 -10.25
N LYS A 236 0.54 1.35 -11.32
CA LYS A 236 -0.01 1.44 -12.69
C LYS A 236 -1.37 0.77 -12.80
N SER A 237 -1.52 -0.43 -12.24
CA SER A 237 -2.81 -1.14 -12.19
C SER A 237 -3.87 -0.31 -11.45
N MET A 238 -3.54 0.18 -10.25
CA MET A 238 -4.40 1.07 -9.48
C MET A 238 -4.78 2.33 -10.27
N GLY A 239 -3.84 2.92 -11.01
CA GLY A 239 -4.12 4.07 -11.87
C GLY A 239 -5.13 3.77 -12.99
N GLN A 240 -5.04 2.59 -13.61
CA GLN A 240 -6.01 2.13 -14.61
C GLN A 240 -7.38 1.90 -13.99
N ASP A 241 -7.44 1.27 -12.81
CA ASP A 241 -8.68 1.02 -12.07
C ASP A 241 -9.38 2.34 -11.68
N PHE A 242 -8.61 3.37 -11.29
CA PHE A 242 -9.15 4.71 -11.04
C PHE A 242 -9.70 5.39 -12.29
N LEU A 243 -9.08 5.18 -13.47
CA LEU A 243 -9.60 5.71 -14.73
C LEU A 243 -10.91 5.01 -15.12
N GLU A 244 -10.97 3.68 -14.96
CA GLU A 244 -12.18 2.88 -15.14
C GLU A 244 -13.31 3.37 -14.23
N LEU A 245 -13.03 3.58 -12.94
CA LEU A 245 -13.99 4.14 -11.97
C LEU A 245 -14.46 5.55 -12.37
N LYS A 246 -13.58 6.35 -12.99
CA LYS A 246 -13.93 7.68 -13.55
C LYS A 246 -14.57 7.60 -14.94
N GLY A 247 -14.70 6.41 -15.52
CA GLY A 247 -15.25 6.18 -16.86
C GLY A 247 -14.46 6.91 -17.96
N VAL A 248 -13.14 6.97 -17.81
CA VAL A 248 -12.18 7.55 -18.76
C VAL A 248 -11.41 6.45 -19.45
#